data_AF-A0A091ETZ4-F1
#
_entry.id   AF-A0A091ETZ4-F1
#
_cell.length_a   1.000
_cell.length_b   1.000
_cell.length_c   1.000
_cell.angle_alpha   90.00
_cell.angle_beta   90.00
_cell.angle_gamma   90.00
#
_symmetry.space_group_name_H-M   'P 1'
#
loop_
_entity.id
_entity.type
_entity.pdbx_description
1 polymer ?
#
loop_
_entity_poly.entity_id
_entity_poly.type
_entity_poly.pdbx_seq_one_letter_code
_entity_poly.pdbx_strand_id
1 'polypeptide(L)' 'ITWYLSWSPCMTCCYIIRNFLVRHPNVNIEIHVARLYNTRWAGTRRGLRELARLRGRVTIDVME' A
#
# COMPACT_ATOMS: atom_id res chain seq x y z
N ILE A 1 11.24 -5.69 -1.35
CA ILE A 1 11.52 -4.46 -0.57
C ILE A 1 10.55 -4.46 0.60
N THR A 2 11.01 -4.18 1.81
CA THR A 2 10.13 -4.16 2.99
C THR A 2 10.11 -2.76 3.58
N TRP A 3 8.92 -2.23 3.84
CA TRP A 3 8.69 -0.89 4.39
C TRP A 3 8.03 -0.99 5.76
N TYR A 4 8.61 -0.28 6.74
CA TYR A 4 8.00 -0.08 8.06
C TYR A 4 7.61 1.39 8.19
N LEU A 5 6.30 1.66 8.20
CA LEU A 5 5.74 3.00 8.15
C LEU A 5 4.90 3.30 9.39
N SER A 6 4.97 4.54 9.87
CA SER A 6 4.15 4.99 11.00
C SER A 6 2.65 5.12 10.66
N TRP A 7 2.33 5.28 9.38
CA TRP A 7 0.99 5.41 8.84
C TRP A 7 0.86 4.71 7.47
N SER A 8 -0.32 4.20 7.17
CA SER A 8 -0.62 3.64 5.85
C SER A 8 -0.55 4.69 4.74
N PRO A 9 -0.21 4.31 3.50
CA PRO A 9 -0.21 5.24 2.38
C PRO A 9 -1.59 5.85 2.15
N CYS A 10 -1.63 7.13 1.77
CA CYS A 10 -2.87 7.77 1.30
C CYS A 10 -3.23 7.30 -0.12
N MET A 11 -4.39 7.71 -0.63
CA MET A 11 -4.85 7.33 -1.98
C MET A 11 -3.84 7.65 -3.08
N THR A 12 -3.29 8.87 -3.10
CA THR A 12 -2.30 9.29 -4.10
C THR A 12 -1.04 8.44 -4.03
N CYS A 13 -0.54 8.16 -2.82
CA CYS A 13 0.61 7.27 -2.62
C CYS A 13 0.32 5.86 -3.11
N CYS A 14 -0.87 5.31 -2.86
CA CYS A 14 -1.26 3.99 -3.37
C CYS A 14 -1.17 3.91 -4.90
N TYR A 15 -1.62 4.96 -5.61
CA TYR A 15 -1.51 5.02 -7.07
C TYR A 15 -0.06 5.10 -7.56
N ILE A 16 0.78 5.89 -6.88
CA ILE A 16 2.20 6.00 -7.21
C ILE A 16 2.89 4.64 -7.04
N ILE A 17 2.66 3.95 -5.92
CA ILE A 17 3.22 2.62 -5.64
C ILE A 17 2.74 1.63 -6.70
N ARG A 18 1.44 1.61 -7.02
CA ARG A 18 0.90 0.77 -8.10
C ARG A 18 1.62 1.01 -9.42
N ASN A 19 1.76 2.26 -9.85
CA ASN A 19 2.39 2.61 -11.12
C ASN A 19 3.89 2.28 -11.15
N PHE A 20 4.57 2.40 -10.01
CA PHE A 20 5.94 1.93 -9.85
C PHE A 20 6.01 0.41 -10.06
N LEU A 21 5.18 -0.36 -9.36
CA LEU A 21 5.17 -1.81 -9.47
C LEU A 21 4.83 -2.28 -10.89
N VAL A 22 3.84 -1.67 -11.55
CA VAL A 22 3.48 -2.03 -12.94
C VAL A 22 4.67 -1.88 -13.88
N ARG A 23 5.51 -0.84 -13.69
CA ARG A 23 6.73 -0.63 -14.49
C ARG A 23 7.89 -1.55 -14.12
N HIS A 24 7.89 -2.10 -12.90
CA HIS A 24 8.95 -2.94 -12.37
C HIS A 24 8.40 -4.30 -11.92
N PRO A 25 8.14 -5.23 -12.87
CA PRO A 25 7.43 -6.48 -12.56
C PRO A 25 8.20 -7.43 -11.63
N ASN A 26 9.52 -7.26 -11.54
CA ASN A 26 10.41 -8.07 -10.68
C ASN A 26 10.50 -7.54 -9.25
N VAL A 27 9.74 -6.50 -8.91
CA VAL A 27 9.74 -5.90 -7.56
C VAL A 27 8.50 -6.32 -6.81
N ASN A 28 8.72 -6.91 -5.63
CA ASN A 28 7.69 -7.17 -4.62
C ASN A 28 7.93 -6.23 -3.43
N ILE A 29 6.83 -5.74 -2.84
CA ILE A 29 6.86 -4.83 -1.69
C ILE A 29 6.04 -5.41 -0.55
N GLU A 30 6.62 -5.44 0.63
CA GLU A 30 5.93 -5.74 1.89
C GLU A 30 5.79 -4.44 2.68
N ILE A 31 4.58 -4.10 3.11
CA ILE A 31 4.31 -2.84 3.80
C ILE A 31 3.72 -3.15 5.18
N HIS A 32 4.49 -2.83 6.22
CA HIS A 32 4.06 -2.91 7.61
C HIS A 32 3.74 -1.50 8.11
N VAL A 33 2.51 -1.30 8.61
CA VAL A 33 2.04 0.02 9.06
C VAL A 33 1.66 -0.01 10.53
N ALA A 34 2.05 1.01 11.30
CA ALA A 34 1.63 1.10 12.71
C ALA A 34 0.16 1.50 12.81
N ARG A 35 -0.31 2.35 11.90
CA ARG A 35 -1.64 2.97 11.95
C ARG A 35 -2.22 3.16 10.56
N LEU A 36 -3.55 3.18 10.45
CA LEU A 36 -4.24 3.44 9.20
C LEU A 36 -4.54 4.94 9.02
N TYR A 37 -4.03 5.53 7.95
CA TYR A 37 -4.20 6.95 7.64
C TYR A 37 -5.61 7.23 7.10
N ASN A 38 -6.30 8.21 7.70
CA ASN A 38 -7.57 8.78 7.19
C ASN A 38 -8.58 7.75 6.65
N THR A 39 -8.88 6.71 7.43
CA THR A 39 -9.76 5.60 7.02
C THR A 39 -11.20 6.01 6.82
N ARG A 40 -11.63 7.16 7.35
CA ARG A 40 -12.98 7.71 7.15
C ARG A 40 -13.20 8.21 5.73
N TRP A 41 -12.13 8.59 5.03
CA TRP A 41 -12.21 9.02 3.64
C TRP A 41 -12.24 7.82 2.67
N ALA A 42 -13.23 7.80 1.77
CA ALA A 42 -13.47 6.67 0.87
C ALA A 42 -12.31 6.40 -0.11
N GLY A 43 -11.63 7.46 -0.56
CA GLY A 43 -10.51 7.33 -1.47
C GLY A 43 -9.32 6.60 -0.85
N THR A 44 -9.01 6.81 0.43
CA THR A 44 -7.91 6.09 1.10
C THR A 44 -8.21 4.60 1.18
N ARG A 45 -9.44 4.23 1.58
CA ARG A 45 -9.87 2.82 1.61
C ARG A 45 -9.80 2.19 0.23
N ARG A 46 -10.22 2.92 -0.81
CA ARG A 46 -10.16 2.44 -2.19
C ARG A 46 -8.71 2.24 -2.65
N GLY A 47 -7.82 3.20 -2.42
CA GLY A 47 -6.42 3.11 -2.79
C GLY A 47 -5.72 1.91 -2.14
N LEU A 48 -5.93 1.70 -0.84
CA LEU A 48 -5.38 0.56 -0.12
C LEU A 48 -5.92 -0.78 -0.68
N ARG A 49 -7.22 -0.88 -0.98
CA ARG A 49 -7.80 -2.09 -1.60
C ARG A 49 -7.27 -2.34 -3.01
N GLU A 50 -7.13 -1.30 -3.82
CA GLU A 50 -6.59 -1.42 -5.18
C GLU A 50 -5.12 -1.86 -5.14
N LEU A 51 -4.35 -1.35 -4.17
CA LEU A 51 -2.97 -1.77 -3.95
C LEU A 51 -2.89 -3.24 -3.50
N ALA A 52 -3.74 -3.65 -2.54
CA ALA A 52 -3.81 -5.04 -2.06
C ALA A 52 -4.34 -6.05 -3.11
N ARG A 53 -5.01 -5.58 -4.17
CA ARG A 53 -5.42 -6.42 -5.31
C ARG A 53 -4.25 -6.85 -6.19
N LEU A 54 -3.09 -6.21 -6.09
CA LEU A 54 -1.85 -6.67 -6.71
C LEU A 54 -1.27 -7.86 -5.93
N ARG A 55 -2.05 -8.95 -5.85
CA ARG A 55 -1.71 -10.16 -5.11
C ARG A 55 -0.36 -10.72 -5.57
N GLY A 56 0.47 -11.13 -4.62
CA GLY A 56 1.82 -11.65 -4.86
C GLY A 56 2.88 -10.57 -5.13
N ARG A 57 2.47 -9.30 -5.25
CA ARG A 57 3.36 -8.16 -5.51
C ARG A 57 3.39 -7.16 -4.37
N VAL A 58 2.27 -7.01 -3.66
CA VAL A 58 2.16 -6.19 -2.45
C VAL A 58 1.45 -6.92 -1.34
N THR A 59 2.03 -6.88 -0.14
CA THR A 59 1.34 -7.17 1.11
C THR A 59 1.26 -5.90 1.96
N ILE A 60 0.17 -5.75 2.71
CA ILE A 60 -0.04 -4.62 3.61
C ILE A 60 -0.61 -5.16 4.91
N ASP A 61 0.16 -5.05 5.99
CA ASP A 61 -0.19 -5.58 7.30
C ASP A 61 -0.03 -4.51 8.38
N VAL A 62 -0.88 -4.56 9.40
CA VAL A 62 -0.76 -3.70 10.57
C VAL A 62 0.23 -4.35 11.53
N MET A 63 1.19 -3.58 12.04
CA MET A 63 2.15 -4.07 13.03
C MET A 63 1.44 -4.36 14.35
N GLU A 64 1.72 -5.51 14.95
CA GLU A 64 1.33 -5.86 16.33
C GLU A 64 2.13 -5.06 17.38
#